data_AF-A0A672TH97-F1
#
_entry.id   AF-A0A672TH97-F1
#
_cell.length_a   1.000
_cell.length_b   1.000
_cell.length_c   1.000
_cell.angle_alpha   90.00
_cell.angle_beta   90.00
_cell.angle_gamma   90.00
#
_symmetry.space_group_name_H-M   'P 1'
#
loop_
_entity.id
_entity.type
_entity.pdbx_description
1 polymer ?
#
loop_
_entity_poly.entity_id
_entity_poly.type
_entity_poly.pdbx_seq_one_letter_code
_entity_poly.pdbx_strand_id
1 'polypeptide(L)'
;MSQATYNKMWTDAQKDLDIQLQREREEFLQPEQDLVKVFKMLATSYIKYMQIFRALETAHDQLIHQQKRAAIRQVLDGVIGRILEMKKEMVDLEKSEFHYIDNILEDLKLLPEDIEVPIPRYFIKEQLEVLQQREKILDQILLEAGLQAEVWRGCIQRKKTENLREEEMIFLGMSLPPHLRAMNIPQMDAGQVNAPQGEIRERDDEISIKNKLRETEGLSIKETLQDQIGQCFIECRHIVGRFPDYPAEEAGGSMAILSQNTPEQVAAELAAKMEKALEKKDQKDKKEKGGEKEKSKDKKEEKAKKKVRASCSKNSL
;
A
#
# COMPACT_ATOMS: atom_id res chain seq x y z
N MET A 1 -1.18 -22.19 38.61
CA MET A 1 0.30 -22.15 38.49
C MET A 1 0.86 -21.02 39.32
N SER A 2 2.11 -21.10 39.80
CA SER A 2 2.68 -20.12 40.73
C SER A 2 3.27 -18.91 40.01
N GLN A 3 3.44 -17.80 40.73
CA GLN A 3 4.08 -16.58 40.20
C GLN A 3 5.50 -16.86 39.67
N ALA A 4 6.22 -17.83 40.24
CA ALA A 4 7.54 -18.25 39.79
C ALA A 4 7.50 -18.84 38.37
N THR A 5 6.46 -19.61 38.05
CA THR A 5 6.27 -20.20 36.71
C THR A 5 6.16 -19.13 35.64
N TYR A 6 5.36 -18.08 35.86
CA TYR A 6 5.16 -17.02 34.87
C TYR A 6 6.36 -16.07 34.75
N ASN A 7 7.08 -15.81 35.85
CA ASN A 7 8.35 -15.09 35.76
C ASN A 7 9.37 -15.90 34.94
N LYS A 8 9.43 -17.22 35.12
CA LYS A 8 10.30 -18.09 34.32
C LYS A 8 9.91 -18.07 32.84
N MET A 9 8.61 -18.19 32.54
CA MET A 9 8.09 -18.09 31.17
C MET A 9 8.46 -16.76 30.51
N TRP A 10 8.32 -15.63 31.21
CA TRP A 10 8.78 -14.34 30.73
C TRP A 10 10.29 -14.33 30.46
N THR A 11 11.11 -14.82 31.40
CA THR A 11 12.57 -14.82 31.20
C THR A 11 13.02 -15.73 30.06
N ASP A 12 12.33 -16.85 29.84
CA ASP A 12 12.65 -17.77 28.76
C ASP A 12 12.21 -17.19 27.42
N ALA A 13 11.01 -16.61 27.33
CA ALA A 13 10.54 -15.90 26.14
C ALA A 13 11.43 -14.70 25.74
N GLN A 14 11.95 -13.96 26.73
CA GLN A 14 12.89 -12.87 26.46
C GLN A 14 14.21 -13.40 25.89
N LYS A 15 14.74 -14.51 26.41
CA LYS A 15 15.94 -15.15 25.84
C LYS A 15 15.69 -15.63 24.42
N ASP A 16 14.54 -16.26 24.17
CA ASP A 16 14.17 -16.73 22.84
C ASP A 16 14.08 -15.55 21.85
N LEU A 17 13.53 -14.42 22.29
CA LEU A 17 13.50 -13.18 21.52
C LEU A 17 14.91 -12.64 21.22
N ASP A 18 15.79 -12.58 22.22
CA ASP A 18 17.16 -12.10 22.04
C ASP A 18 17.93 -12.99 21.05
N ILE A 19 17.75 -14.32 21.13
CA ILE A 19 18.35 -15.28 20.20
C ILE A 19 17.82 -15.06 18.78
N GLN A 20 16.51 -14.86 18.62
CA GLN A 20 15.89 -14.62 17.31
C GLN A 20 16.38 -13.31 16.68
N LEU A 21 16.47 -12.24 17.47
CA LEU A 21 16.99 -10.95 17.00
C LEU A 21 18.47 -11.03 16.62
N GLN A 22 19.26 -11.81 17.35
CA GLN A 22 20.67 -12.02 17.01
C GLN A 22 20.80 -12.81 15.69
N ARG A 23 20.01 -13.87 15.51
CA ARG A 23 19.96 -14.64 14.27
C ARG A 23 19.63 -13.73 13.08
N GLU A 24 18.59 -12.92 13.18
CA GLU A 24 18.21 -12.01 12.08
C GLU A 24 19.32 -11.04 11.70
N ARG A 25 20.02 -10.48 12.70
CA ARG A 25 21.19 -9.62 12.44
C ARG A 25 22.29 -10.35 11.67
N GLU A 26 22.53 -11.62 11.98
CA GLU A 26 23.53 -12.44 11.30
C GLU A 26 23.08 -12.77 9.86
N GLU A 27 21.80 -13.04 9.65
CA GLU A 27 21.20 -13.31 8.33
C GLU A 27 21.27 -12.08 7.40
N PHE A 28 21.08 -10.87 7.90
CA PHE A 28 21.27 -9.64 7.11
C PHE A 28 22.70 -9.42 6.60
N LEU A 29 23.71 -10.03 7.24
CA LEU A 29 25.10 -9.91 6.82
C LEU A 29 25.45 -10.85 5.64
N GLN A 30 24.61 -11.85 5.36
CA GLN A 30 24.80 -12.83 4.30
C GLN A 30 23.64 -12.74 3.31
N PRO A 31 23.73 -11.88 2.27
CA PRO A 31 22.66 -11.77 1.28
C PRO A 31 22.51 -13.10 0.52
N GLU A 32 21.50 -13.88 0.89
CA GLU A 32 21.17 -15.13 0.23
C GLU A 32 20.47 -14.81 -1.11
N GLN A 33 20.95 -15.40 -2.21
CA GLN A 33 20.41 -15.18 -3.55
C GLN A 33 19.25 -16.12 -3.90
N ASP A 34 19.14 -17.25 -3.18
CA ASP A 34 18.13 -18.27 -3.43
C ASP A 34 16.80 -17.91 -2.77
N LEU A 35 15.81 -17.59 -3.60
CA LEU A 35 14.47 -17.20 -3.17
C LEU A 35 13.81 -18.27 -2.27
N VAL A 36 14.05 -19.55 -2.54
CA VAL A 36 13.44 -20.65 -1.76
C VAL A 36 13.99 -20.66 -0.33
N LYS A 37 15.30 -20.42 -0.19
CA LYS A 37 15.94 -20.33 1.12
C LYS A 37 15.54 -19.06 1.85
N VAL A 38 15.51 -17.91 1.16
CA VAL A 38 15.05 -16.65 1.74
C VAL A 38 13.62 -16.81 2.27
N PHE A 39 12.74 -17.43 1.49
CA PHE A 39 11.38 -17.72 1.94
C PHE A 39 11.36 -18.65 3.16
N LYS A 40 12.11 -19.75 3.13
CA LYS A 40 12.20 -20.68 4.28
C LYS A 40 12.71 -19.96 5.54
N MET A 41 13.69 -19.07 5.41
CA MET A 41 14.20 -18.25 6.51
C MET A 41 13.13 -17.31 7.06
N LEU A 42 12.47 -16.53 6.19
CA LEU A 42 11.40 -15.61 6.58
C LEU A 42 10.23 -16.34 7.26
N ALA A 43 9.76 -17.44 6.69
CA ALA A 43 8.69 -18.25 7.24
C ALA A 43 9.09 -18.85 8.61
N THR A 44 10.32 -19.32 8.75
CA THR A 44 10.82 -19.82 10.04
C THR A 44 10.87 -18.71 11.10
N SER A 45 11.35 -17.53 10.74
CA SER A 45 11.40 -16.36 11.63
C SER A 45 9.99 -15.89 12.03
N TYR A 46 9.06 -15.83 11.08
CA TYR A 46 7.64 -15.54 11.34
C TYR A 46 7.04 -16.51 12.38
N ILE A 47 7.25 -17.82 12.21
CA ILE A 47 6.76 -18.85 13.15
C ILE A 47 7.41 -18.67 14.52
N LYS A 48 8.72 -18.40 14.57
CA LYS A 48 9.45 -18.20 15.83
C LYS A 48 8.91 -17.00 16.60
N TYR A 49 8.63 -15.88 15.92
CA TYR A 49 8.00 -14.74 16.56
C TYR A 49 6.59 -15.02 17.03
N MET A 50 5.80 -15.84 16.34
CA MET A 50 4.50 -16.29 16.86
C MET A 50 4.63 -17.06 18.17
N GLN A 51 5.59 -17.99 18.26
CA GLN A 51 5.85 -18.72 19.50
C GLN A 51 6.23 -17.79 20.66
N ILE A 52 7.12 -16.83 20.39
CA ILE A 52 7.52 -15.81 21.37
C ILE A 52 6.31 -14.97 21.77
N PHE A 53 5.52 -14.48 20.82
CA PHE A 53 4.31 -13.71 21.07
C PHE A 53 3.37 -14.45 22.03
N ARG A 54 3.07 -15.73 21.79
CA ARG A 54 2.17 -16.53 22.63
C ARG A 54 2.68 -16.68 24.06
N ALA A 55 3.97 -16.92 24.22
CA ALA A 55 4.61 -17.02 25.54
C ALA A 55 4.57 -15.68 26.29
N LEU A 56 4.86 -14.59 25.59
CA LEU A 56 4.81 -13.23 26.13
C LEU A 56 3.40 -12.80 26.51
N GLU A 57 2.40 -13.11 25.69
CA GLU A 57 1.00 -12.79 25.96
C GLU A 57 0.51 -13.52 27.21
N THR A 58 0.84 -14.81 27.31
CA THR A 58 0.50 -15.63 28.48
C THR A 58 1.17 -15.08 29.74
N ALA A 59 2.44 -14.70 29.66
CA ALA A 59 3.14 -14.07 30.77
C ALA A 59 2.52 -12.72 31.15
N HIS A 60 2.16 -11.88 30.17
CA HIS A 60 1.51 -10.60 30.41
C HIS A 60 0.15 -10.74 31.12
N ASP A 61 -0.69 -11.68 30.66
CA ASP A 61 -2.03 -11.89 31.22
C ASP A 61 -1.98 -12.45 32.66
N GLN A 62 -0.98 -13.29 32.96
CA GLN A 62 -0.89 -14.01 34.23
C GLN A 62 -0.03 -13.32 35.30
N LEU A 63 0.83 -12.37 34.93
CA LEU A 63 1.66 -11.63 35.88
C LEU A 63 0.86 -10.55 36.60
N ILE A 64 0.91 -10.53 37.94
CA ILE A 64 0.15 -9.57 38.76
C ILE A 64 0.89 -8.23 38.90
N HIS A 65 2.21 -8.18 38.70
CA HIS A 65 3.00 -6.97 38.93
C HIS A 65 2.85 -5.93 37.80
N GLN A 66 2.36 -4.72 38.12
CA GLN A 66 2.03 -3.68 37.13
C GLN A 66 3.24 -3.18 36.32
N GLN A 67 4.39 -2.89 36.96
CA GLN A 67 5.59 -2.41 36.25
C GLN A 67 6.12 -3.45 35.25
N LYS A 68 6.21 -4.73 35.67
CA LYS A 68 6.59 -5.83 34.78
C LYS A 68 5.61 -5.95 33.62
N ARG A 69 4.30 -5.91 33.87
CA ARG A 69 3.29 -5.93 32.80
C ARG A 69 3.47 -4.80 31.80
N ALA A 70 3.71 -3.57 32.25
CA ALA A 70 3.96 -2.45 31.37
C ALA A 70 5.21 -2.66 30.47
N ALA A 71 6.29 -3.20 31.03
CA ALA A 71 7.50 -3.52 30.26
C ALA A 71 7.23 -4.65 29.24
N ILE A 72 6.55 -5.72 29.65
CA ILE A 72 6.21 -6.85 28.78
C ILE A 72 5.31 -6.39 27.64
N ARG A 73 4.37 -5.49 27.91
CA ARG A 73 3.49 -4.92 26.89
C ARG A 73 4.27 -4.19 25.79
N GLN A 74 5.26 -3.39 26.14
CA GLN A 74 6.10 -2.71 25.14
C GLN A 74 6.84 -3.70 24.25
N VAL A 75 7.36 -4.79 24.85
CA VAL A 75 8.02 -5.86 24.09
C VAL A 75 7.02 -6.60 23.21
N LEU A 76 5.82 -6.91 23.71
CA LEU A 76 4.72 -7.50 22.94
C LEU A 76 4.37 -6.66 21.71
N ASP A 77 4.16 -5.36 21.89
CA ASP A 77 3.83 -4.45 20.77
C ASP A 77 4.93 -4.45 19.71
N GLY A 78 6.21 -4.51 20.13
CA GLY A 78 7.35 -4.65 19.21
C GLY A 78 7.37 -5.99 18.46
N VAL A 79 7.09 -7.10 19.15
CA VAL A 79 6.99 -8.43 18.53
C VAL A 79 5.83 -8.51 17.53
N ILE A 80 4.68 -7.91 17.84
CA ILE A 80 3.55 -7.80 16.90
C ILE A 80 3.97 -7.01 15.66
N GLY A 81 4.66 -5.88 15.84
CA GLY A 81 5.20 -5.10 14.72
C GLY A 81 6.11 -5.95 13.83
N ARG A 82 7.04 -6.69 14.43
CA ARG A 82 7.97 -7.54 13.69
C ARG A 82 7.28 -8.69 12.96
N ILE A 83 6.28 -9.31 13.56
CA ILE A 83 5.41 -10.31 12.92
C ILE A 83 4.79 -9.77 11.63
N LEU A 84 4.25 -8.55 11.68
CA LEU A 84 3.58 -7.94 10.53
C LEU A 84 4.58 -7.57 9.44
N GLU A 85 5.78 -7.10 9.81
CA GLU A 85 6.88 -6.89 8.86
C GLU A 85 7.29 -8.18 8.16
N MET A 86 7.50 -9.27 8.91
CA MET A 86 7.84 -10.58 8.34
C MET A 86 6.76 -11.10 7.41
N LYS A 87 5.49 -11.00 7.82
CA LYS A 87 4.37 -11.40 6.98
C LYS A 87 4.34 -10.57 5.69
N LYS A 88 4.57 -9.26 5.77
CA LYS A 88 4.64 -8.39 4.60
C LYS A 88 5.79 -8.77 3.66
N GLU A 89 6.99 -9.01 4.19
CA GLU A 89 8.14 -9.44 3.39
C GLU A 89 7.88 -10.78 2.68
N MET A 90 7.21 -11.73 3.33
CA MET A 90 6.79 -12.99 2.71
C MET A 90 5.82 -12.76 1.54
N VAL A 91 4.80 -11.92 1.75
CA VAL A 91 3.83 -11.54 0.71
C VAL A 91 4.52 -10.87 -0.46
N ASP A 92 5.46 -9.97 -0.18
CA ASP A 92 6.21 -9.25 -1.21
C ASP A 92 7.13 -10.17 -2.01
N LEU A 93 7.62 -11.26 -1.42
CA LEU A 93 8.48 -12.25 -2.09
C LEU A 93 7.67 -13.18 -3.00
N GLU A 94 6.56 -13.75 -2.51
CA GLU A 94 5.74 -14.72 -3.28
C GLU A 94 4.63 -14.06 -4.11
N LYS A 95 4.35 -12.77 -3.89
CA LYS A 95 3.21 -12.03 -4.46
C LYS A 95 1.86 -12.69 -4.15
N SER A 96 1.73 -13.28 -2.97
CA SER A 96 0.53 -13.95 -2.48
C SER A 96 0.30 -13.67 -1.01
N GLU A 97 -0.96 -13.56 -0.56
CA GLU A 97 -1.30 -13.50 0.86
C GLU A 97 -1.29 -14.88 1.53
N PHE A 98 -1.55 -15.91 0.72
CA PHE A 98 -1.62 -17.32 1.11
C PHE A 98 -0.29 -18.00 0.83
N HIS A 99 0.27 -18.62 1.87
CA HIS A 99 1.60 -19.22 1.85
C HIS A 99 1.53 -20.66 2.32
N TYR A 100 2.10 -21.58 1.54
CA TYR A 100 2.14 -23.01 1.87
C TYR A 100 3.36 -23.32 2.73
N ILE A 101 3.18 -23.23 4.05
CA ILE A 101 4.26 -23.44 5.03
C ILE A 101 4.24 -24.84 5.66
N ASP A 102 3.41 -25.76 5.18
CA ASP A 102 3.18 -27.09 5.79
C ASP A 102 4.48 -27.88 6.04
N ASN A 103 5.40 -27.88 5.08
CA ASN A 103 6.69 -28.55 5.22
C ASN A 103 7.53 -27.98 6.39
N ILE A 104 7.44 -26.66 6.61
CA ILE A 104 8.14 -25.97 7.71
C ILE A 104 7.43 -26.27 9.03
N LEU A 105 6.10 -26.40 9.02
CA LEU A 105 5.32 -26.77 10.21
C LEU A 105 5.63 -28.20 10.63
N GLU A 106 5.72 -29.12 9.68
CA GLU A 106 6.09 -30.50 9.90
C GLU A 106 7.51 -30.60 10.48
N ASP A 107 8.49 -29.90 9.89
CA ASP A 107 9.87 -29.81 10.40
C ASP A 107 9.90 -29.34 11.87
N LEU A 108 9.04 -28.38 12.23
CA LEU A 108 8.95 -27.80 13.57
C LEU A 108 7.98 -28.52 14.51
N LYS A 109 7.26 -29.54 14.02
CA LYS A 109 6.21 -30.28 14.73
C LYS A 109 5.11 -29.37 15.31
N LEU A 110 4.67 -28.40 14.51
CA LEU A 110 3.63 -27.45 14.87
C LEU A 110 2.34 -27.72 14.10
N LEU A 111 1.24 -27.32 14.70
CA LEU A 111 -0.07 -27.35 14.07
C LEU A 111 -0.39 -25.98 13.45
N PRO A 112 -1.24 -25.92 12.40
CA PRO A 112 -1.67 -24.64 11.81
C PRO A 112 -2.29 -23.68 12.84
N GLU A 113 -3.01 -24.23 13.83
CA GLU A 113 -3.62 -23.48 14.93
C GLU A 113 -2.58 -22.73 15.79
N ASP A 114 -1.36 -23.24 15.87
CA ASP A 114 -0.28 -22.62 16.67
C ASP A 114 0.24 -21.32 16.04
N ILE A 115 -0.07 -21.08 14.75
CA ILE A 115 0.45 -19.97 13.95
C ILE A 115 -0.65 -18.97 13.56
N GLU A 116 -1.90 -19.28 13.89
CA GLU A 116 -2.98 -18.29 13.81
C GLU A 116 -2.63 -17.06 14.66
N VAL A 117 -2.74 -15.87 14.09
CA VAL A 117 -2.42 -14.62 14.80
C VAL A 117 -3.56 -14.30 15.76
N PRO A 118 -3.37 -14.40 17.08
CA PRO A 118 -4.43 -14.07 18.01
C PRO A 118 -4.53 -12.56 18.23
N ILE A 119 -5.71 -12.11 18.66
CA ILE A 119 -5.89 -10.77 19.18
C ILE A 119 -5.38 -10.76 20.63
N PRO A 120 -4.36 -9.95 20.99
CA PRO A 120 -3.84 -9.92 22.34
C PRO A 120 -4.92 -9.56 23.37
N ARG A 121 -5.03 -10.32 24.46
CA ARG A 121 -6.08 -10.10 25.49
C ARG A 121 -6.06 -8.71 26.12
N TYR A 122 -4.89 -8.10 26.26
CA TYR A 122 -4.77 -6.76 26.84
C TYR A 122 -5.42 -5.69 25.95
N PHE A 123 -5.40 -5.89 24.63
CA PHE A 123 -6.03 -4.97 23.69
C PHE A 123 -7.53 -4.83 24.00
N ILE A 124 -8.20 -5.94 24.29
CA ILE A 124 -9.63 -5.95 24.66
C ILE A 124 -9.85 -5.27 26.01
N LYS A 125 -9.02 -5.59 27.01
CA LYS A 125 -9.17 -5.06 28.38
C LYS A 125 -8.95 -3.55 28.45
N GLU A 126 -7.96 -3.05 27.73
CA GLU A 126 -7.59 -1.63 27.73
C GLU A 126 -8.49 -0.79 26.82
N GLN A 127 -8.94 -1.37 25.70
CA GLN A 127 -9.92 -0.70 24.83
C GLN A 127 -11.33 -0.77 25.40
N LEU A 128 -11.60 -1.51 26.48
CA LEU A 128 -12.95 -1.68 27.01
C LEU A 128 -13.62 -0.34 27.34
N GLU A 129 -12.89 0.59 27.95
CA GLU A 129 -13.41 1.93 28.25
C GLU A 129 -13.74 2.70 26.97
N VAL A 130 -12.86 2.63 25.96
CA VAL A 130 -13.09 3.25 24.64
C VAL A 130 -14.29 2.61 23.93
N LEU A 131 -14.44 1.29 24.01
CA LEU A 131 -15.56 0.56 23.44
C LEU A 131 -16.87 0.93 24.13
N GLN A 132 -16.88 1.06 25.46
CA GLN A 132 -18.04 1.56 26.21
C GLN A 132 -18.39 3.00 25.86
N GLN A 133 -17.39 3.87 25.65
CA GLN A 133 -17.62 5.24 25.20
C GLN A 133 -18.21 5.27 23.78
N ARG A 134 -17.69 4.45 22.87
CA ARG A 134 -18.23 4.31 21.51
C ARG A 134 -19.65 3.76 21.52
N GLU A 135 -19.96 2.79 22.38
CA GLU A 135 -21.32 2.28 22.58
C GLU A 135 -22.28 3.40 23.00
N LYS A 136 -21.88 4.25 23.97
CA LYS A 136 -22.68 5.42 24.38
C LYS A 136 -22.88 6.44 23.25
N ILE A 137 -21.85 6.70 22.44
CA ILE A 137 -21.95 7.61 21.28
C ILE A 137 -22.92 7.03 20.25
N LEU A 138 -22.83 5.74 19.96
CA LEU A 138 -23.76 5.07 19.05
C LEU A 138 -25.20 5.14 19.57
N ASP A 139 -25.41 4.88 20.87
CA ASP A 139 -26.73 5.03 21.49
C ASP A 139 -27.28 6.46 21.33
N GLN A 140 -26.43 7.47 21.50
CA GLN A 140 -26.81 8.88 21.32
C GLN A 140 -27.17 9.19 19.86
N ILE A 141 -26.36 8.74 18.89
CA ILE A 141 -26.62 8.92 17.45
C ILE A 141 -27.93 8.23 17.04
N LEU A 142 -28.16 7.01 17.53
CA LEU A 142 -29.38 6.26 17.22
C LEU A 142 -30.62 6.96 17.80
N LEU A 143 -30.51 7.51 19.01
CA LEU A 143 -31.57 8.31 19.63
C LEU A 143 -31.87 9.58 18.83
N GLU A 144 -30.84 10.31 18.39
CA GLU A 144 -30.97 11.52 17.56
C GLU A 144 -31.55 11.21 16.16
N ALA A 145 -31.19 10.06 15.59
CA ALA A 145 -31.72 9.58 14.31
C ALA A 145 -33.17 9.05 14.39
N GLY A 146 -33.79 9.05 15.59
CA GLY A 146 -35.14 8.49 15.80
C GLY A 146 -35.19 6.97 15.62
N LEU A 147 -34.05 6.29 15.59
CA LEU A 147 -33.96 4.85 15.53
C LEU A 147 -34.16 4.30 16.95
N GLN A 148 -35.20 3.49 17.12
CA GLN A 148 -35.58 2.97 18.42
C GLN A 148 -34.48 2.02 18.95
N ALA A 149 -33.64 2.54 19.84
CA ALA A 149 -32.46 1.83 20.35
C ALA A 149 -32.80 0.46 20.98
N GLU A 150 -34.05 0.25 21.40
CA GLU A 150 -34.59 -1.02 21.91
C GLU A 150 -34.56 -2.15 20.88
N VAL A 151 -34.89 -1.86 19.61
CA VAL A 151 -34.89 -2.86 18.53
C VAL A 151 -33.46 -3.28 18.19
N TRP A 152 -32.55 -2.31 18.11
CA TRP A 152 -31.13 -2.56 17.86
C TRP A 152 -30.46 -3.30 19.02
N ARG A 153 -30.74 -2.90 20.27
CA ARG A 153 -30.33 -3.66 21.47
C ARG A 153 -30.87 -5.09 21.44
N GLY A 154 -32.13 -5.28 21.08
CA GLY A 154 -32.72 -6.61 20.93
C GLY A 154 -32.07 -7.44 19.82
N CYS A 155 -31.64 -6.83 18.72
CA CYS A 155 -30.89 -7.50 17.65
C CYS A 155 -29.50 -7.92 18.12
N ILE A 156 -28.75 -7.02 18.78
CA ILE A 156 -27.43 -7.31 19.34
C ILE A 156 -27.52 -8.41 20.40
N GLN A 157 -28.48 -8.35 21.32
CA GLN A 157 -28.64 -9.36 22.37
C GLN A 157 -28.98 -10.73 21.80
N ARG A 158 -29.84 -10.80 20.77
CA ARG A 158 -30.11 -12.05 20.06
C ARG A 158 -28.85 -12.61 19.41
N LYS A 159 -28.06 -11.76 18.74
CA LYS A 159 -26.80 -12.18 18.11
C LYS A 159 -25.77 -12.64 19.14
N LYS A 160 -25.62 -11.93 20.27
CA LYS A 160 -24.76 -12.36 21.38
C LYS A 160 -25.19 -13.73 21.95
N THR A 161 -26.48 -13.93 22.13
CA THR A 161 -27.03 -15.19 22.65
C THR A 161 -26.87 -16.34 21.65
N GLU A 162 -27.00 -16.06 20.35
CA GLU A 162 -26.71 -17.02 19.28
C GLU A 162 -25.24 -17.42 19.30
N ASN A 163 -24.30 -16.46 19.36
CA ASN A 163 -22.87 -16.74 19.43
C ASN A 163 -22.50 -17.55 20.69
N LEU A 164 -23.02 -17.18 21.86
CA LEU A 164 -22.79 -17.96 23.10
C LEU A 164 -23.29 -19.39 22.98
N ARG A 165 -24.46 -19.60 22.35
CA ARG A 165 -24.98 -20.93 22.05
C ARG A 165 -24.08 -21.68 21.09
N GLU A 166 -23.56 -21.05 20.04
CA GLU A 166 -22.62 -21.66 19.10
C GLU A 166 -21.32 -22.08 19.81
N GLU A 167 -20.74 -21.19 20.62
CA GLU A 167 -19.54 -21.49 21.43
C GLU A 167 -19.78 -22.66 22.39
N GLU A 168 -20.93 -22.70 23.06
CA GLU A 168 -21.31 -23.80 23.95
C GLU A 168 -21.52 -25.11 23.18
N MET A 169 -22.15 -25.06 22.01
CA MET A 169 -22.32 -26.23 21.13
C MET A 169 -20.98 -26.75 20.60
N ILE A 170 -20.01 -25.87 20.33
CA ILE A 170 -18.64 -26.25 19.97
C ILE A 170 -17.94 -26.88 21.17
N PHE A 171 -18.02 -26.26 22.35
CA PHE A 171 -17.39 -26.74 23.57
C PHE A 171 -17.90 -28.12 23.99
N LEU A 172 -19.21 -28.36 23.88
CA LEU A 172 -19.84 -29.66 24.14
C LEU A 172 -19.58 -30.71 23.04
N GLY A 173 -18.89 -30.33 21.95
CA GLY A 173 -18.57 -31.23 20.83
C GLY A 173 -19.75 -31.56 19.92
N MET A 174 -20.85 -30.82 20.04
CA MET A 174 -22.06 -31.01 19.22
C MET A 174 -21.99 -30.31 17.86
N SER A 175 -21.03 -29.40 17.70
CA SER A 175 -20.77 -28.70 16.44
C SER A 175 -19.28 -28.48 16.22
N LEU A 176 -18.86 -28.51 14.95
CA LEU A 176 -17.46 -28.36 14.59
C LEU A 176 -17.03 -26.88 14.63
N PRO A 177 -15.86 -26.55 15.21
CA PRO A 177 -15.28 -25.20 15.18
C PRO A 177 -15.22 -24.63 13.75
N PRO A 178 -15.39 -23.30 13.55
CA PRO A 178 -15.45 -22.71 12.22
C PRO A 178 -14.22 -22.95 11.33
N HIS A 179 -13.01 -22.93 11.91
CA HIS A 179 -11.77 -23.21 11.17
C HIS A 179 -11.73 -24.66 10.65
N LEU A 180 -12.14 -25.62 11.49
CA LEU A 180 -12.28 -27.02 11.07
C LEU A 180 -13.46 -27.22 10.12
N ARG A 181 -14.54 -26.44 10.21
CA ARG A 181 -15.65 -26.47 9.24
C ARG A 181 -15.20 -25.99 7.85
N ALA A 182 -14.32 -25.01 7.79
CA ALA A 182 -13.73 -24.54 6.54
C ALA A 182 -12.74 -25.56 5.93
N MET A 183 -11.98 -26.28 6.77
CA MET A 183 -11.05 -27.33 6.32
C MET A 183 -11.76 -28.64 5.93
N ASN A 184 -12.83 -28.99 6.65
CA ASN A 184 -13.62 -30.19 6.39
C ASN A 184 -14.81 -29.87 5.48
N ILE A 185 -14.61 -29.17 4.35
CA ILE A 185 -15.57 -29.30 3.23
C ILE A 185 -15.27 -30.66 2.61
N PRO A 186 -15.99 -31.76 2.91
CA PRO A 186 -15.75 -33.01 2.25
C PRO A 186 -16.45 -32.90 0.91
N GLN A 187 -15.66 -32.94 -0.17
CA GLN A 187 -16.13 -33.44 -1.45
C GLN A 187 -16.84 -34.78 -1.21
N MET A 188 -18.16 -34.78 -1.22
CA MET A 188 -18.99 -35.96 -1.45
C MET A 188 -20.16 -35.45 -2.29
N ASP A 189 -20.06 -35.52 -3.62
CA ASP A 189 -20.34 -36.76 -4.33
C ASP A 189 -19.20 -37.32 -5.20
N ALA A 190 -19.05 -38.64 -5.13
CA ALA A 190 -18.16 -39.46 -5.93
C ALA A 190 -18.68 -39.56 -7.36
N GLY A 191 -18.22 -38.66 -8.24
CA GLY A 191 -18.67 -38.69 -9.62
C GLY A 191 -18.10 -37.60 -10.52
N GLN A 192 -16.81 -37.29 -10.42
CA GLN A 192 -15.94 -36.91 -11.55
C GLN A 192 -14.56 -36.52 -11.05
N VAL A 193 -13.56 -37.23 -11.54
CA VAL A 193 -12.16 -36.81 -11.53
C VAL A 193 -12.07 -35.50 -12.29
N ASN A 194 -11.78 -34.41 -11.59
CA ASN A 194 -11.02 -33.26 -12.11
C ASN A 194 -10.44 -32.50 -10.91
N ALA A 195 -9.14 -32.64 -10.70
CA ALA A 195 -8.34 -31.74 -9.87
C ALA A 195 -8.21 -30.36 -10.56
N PRO A 196 -7.50 -29.41 -9.91
CA PRO A 196 -8.03 -28.15 -9.39
C PRO A 196 -8.52 -27.18 -10.48
N GLN A 197 -9.78 -26.76 -10.42
CA GLN A 197 -10.38 -25.75 -11.33
C GLN A 197 -10.70 -24.42 -10.64
N GLY A 198 -10.19 -24.16 -9.43
CA GLY A 198 -10.44 -22.90 -8.71
C GLY A 198 -9.67 -21.72 -9.28
N GLU A 199 -8.37 -21.90 -9.54
CA GLU A 199 -7.46 -20.80 -9.91
C GLU A 199 -7.53 -20.43 -11.40
N ILE A 200 -7.83 -21.40 -12.27
CA ILE A 200 -8.06 -21.14 -13.69
C ILE A 200 -9.35 -20.33 -13.88
N ARG A 201 -10.36 -20.56 -13.04
CA ARG A 201 -11.65 -19.85 -13.09
C ARG A 201 -11.56 -18.39 -12.66
N GLU A 202 -10.86 -18.06 -11.57
CA GLU A 202 -10.67 -16.65 -11.18
C GLU A 202 -9.93 -15.86 -12.25
N ARG A 203 -8.90 -16.48 -12.87
CA ARG A 203 -8.17 -15.88 -14.00
C ARG A 203 -9.07 -15.71 -15.23
N ASP A 204 -9.89 -16.72 -15.54
CA ASP A 204 -10.83 -16.67 -16.67
C ASP A 204 -11.96 -15.65 -16.44
N ASP A 205 -12.44 -15.51 -15.20
CA ASP A 205 -13.47 -14.55 -14.80
C ASP A 205 -12.93 -13.11 -14.87
N GLU A 206 -11.69 -12.87 -14.43
CA GLU A 206 -11.04 -11.56 -14.57
C GLU A 206 -10.78 -11.20 -16.04
N ILE A 207 -10.32 -12.16 -16.85
CA ILE A 207 -10.15 -11.97 -18.30
C ILE A 207 -11.50 -11.70 -18.97
N SER A 208 -12.56 -12.40 -18.56
CA SER A 208 -13.93 -12.21 -19.04
C SER A 208 -14.46 -10.82 -18.70
N ILE A 209 -14.24 -10.33 -17.49
CA ILE A 209 -14.62 -8.97 -17.07
C ILE A 209 -13.84 -7.92 -17.86
N LYS A 210 -12.52 -8.08 -18.02
CA LYS A 210 -11.68 -7.17 -18.83
C LYS A 210 -12.12 -7.11 -20.29
N ASN A 211 -12.50 -8.25 -20.88
CA ASN A 211 -12.98 -8.31 -22.25
C ASN A 211 -14.34 -7.61 -22.41
N LYS A 212 -15.27 -7.83 -21.48
CA LYS A 212 -16.57 -7.13 -21.48
C LYS A 212 -16.39 -5.63 -21.34
N LEU A 213 -15.53 -5.17 -20.43
CA LEU A 213 -15.26 -3.75 -20.23
C LEU A 213 -14.63 -3.11 -21.48
N ARG A 214 -13.72 -3.83 -22.14
CA ARG A 214 -13.13 -3.42 -23.43
C ARG A 214 -14.18 -3.35 -24.54
N GLU A 215 -15.14 -4.27 -24.58
CA GLU A 215 -16.24 -4.26 -25.55
C GLU A 215 -17.25 -3.14 -25.29
N THR A 216 -17.61 -2.89 -24.03
CA THR A 216 -18.62 -1.86 -23.68
C THR A 216 -18.05 -0.45 -23.68
N GLU A 217 -16.84 -0.25 -23.18
CA GLU A 217 -16.26 1.08 -22.94
C GLU A 217 -15.02 1.37 -23.78
N GLY A 218 -14.36 0.34 -24.34
CA GLY A 218 -13.08 0.51 -25.04
C GLY A 218 -13.16 1.38 -26.30
N LEU A 219 -14.27 1.36 -27.02
CA LEU A 219 -14.47 2.27 -28.18
C LEU A 219 -14.58 3.73 -27.74
N SER A 220 -15.39 4.00 -26.70
CA SER A 220 -15.55 5.35 -26.12
C SER A 220 -14.23 5.88 -25.55
N ILE A 221 -13.49 5.05 -24.81
CA ILE A 221 -12.18 5.41 -24.26
C ILE A 221 -11.17 5.67 -25.38
N LYS A 222 -11.19 4.88 -26.45
CA LYS A 222 -10.31 5.09 -27.61
C LYS A 222 -10.61 6.42 -28.32
N GLU A 223 -11.88 6.72 -28.59
CA GLU A 223 -12.29 7.96 -29.26
C GLU A 223 -11.89 9.18 -28.42
N THR A 224 -12.20 9.16 -27.11
CA THR A 224 -11.83 10.27 -26.20
C THR A 224 -10.32 10.49 -26.11
N LEU A 225 -9.50 9.43 -26.06
CA LEU A 225 -8.05 9.56 -26.06
C LEU A 225 -7.49 10.03 -27.40
N GLN A 226 -8.06 9.59 -28.53
CA GLN A 226 -7.67 10.06 -29.86
C GLN A 226 -7.95 11.56 -30.03
N ASP A 227 -9.11 12.02 -29.55
CA ASP A 227 -9.48 13.44 -29.58
C ASP A 227 -8.54 14.28 -28.71
N GLN A 228 -8.21 13.81 -27.50
CA GLN A 228 -7.26 14.50 -26.62
C GLN A 228 -5.86 14.62 -27.23
N ILE A 229 -5.36 13.55 -27.83
CA ILE A 229 -4.06 13.57 -28.52
C ILE A 229 -4.13 14.50 -29.73
N GLY A 230 -5.19 14.43 -30.54
CA GLY A 230 -5.38 15.30 -31.70
C GLY A 230 -5.40 16.78 -31.30
N GLN A 231 -6.16 17.10 -30.25
CA GLN A 231 -6.26 18.44 -29.70
C GLN A 231 -4.90 18.96 -29.20
N CYS A 232 -4.15 18.12 -28.47
CA CYS A 232 -2.80 18.46 -28.02
C CYS A 232 -1.85 18.79 -29.18
N PHE A 233 -1.92 18.03 -30.28
CA PHE A 233 -1.09 18.27 -31.47
C PHE A 233 -1.48 19.57 -32.20
N ILE A 234 -2.78 19.88 -32.27
CA ILE A 234 -3.27 21.12 -32.87
C ILE A 234 -2.80 22.32 -32.04
N GLU A 235 -2.88 22.25 -30.72
CA GLU A 235 -2.40 23.30 -29.82
C GLU A 235 -0.89 23.52 -29.96
N CYS A 236 -0.12 22.44 -30.03
CA CYS A 236 1.32 22.51 -30.29
C CYS A 236 1.64 23.14 -31.65
N ARG A 237 0.85 22.86 -32.70
CA ARG A 237 1.01 23.52 -34.01
C ARG A 237 0.72 25.01 -33.95
N HIS A 238 -0.31 25.43 -33.22
CA HIS A 238 -0.63 26.85 -33.07
C HIS A 238 0.49 27.63 -32.38
N ILE A 239 1.21 26.99 -31.44
CA ILE A 239 2.31 27.60 -30.70
C ILE A 239 3.64 27.55 -31.49
N VAL A 240 3.97 26.40 -32.09
CA VAL A 240 5.30 26.13 -32.68
C VAL A 240 5.31 26.34 -34.21
N GLY A 241 4.14 26.41 -34.85
CA GLY A 241 3.98 26.56 -36.30
C GLY A 241 4.16 25.27 -37.10
N ARG A 242 4.57 24.18 -36.45
CA ARG A 242 4.77 22.84 -37.04
C ARG A 242 4.22 21.77 -36.10
N PHE A 243 3.74 20.65 -36.65
CA PHE A 243 3.32 19.51 -35.84
C PHE A 243 4.53 18.85 -35.16
N PRO A 244 4.39 18.44 -33.87
CA PRO A 244 5.37 17.59 -33.20
C PRO A 244 5.50 16.21 -33.88
N ASP A 245 6.67 15.59 -33.77
CA ASP A 245 6.86 14.20 -34.17
C ASP A 245 6.34 13.26 -33.06
N TYR A 246 5.75 12.13 -33.45
CA TYR A 246 5.22 11.17 -32.50
C TYR A 246 6.35 10.44 -31.75
N PRO A 247 6.27 10.26 -30.42
CA PRO A 247 7.24 9.48 -29.67
C PRO A 247 7.26 8.02 -30.13
N ALA A 248 8.45 7.41 -30.18
CA ALA A 248 8.63 6.00 -30.54
C ALA A 248 8.03 5.06 -29.47
N GLU A 249 7.68 3.83 -29.87
CA GLU A 249 7.10 2.82 -28.97
C GLU A 249 8.01 2.50 -27.77
N GLU A 250 9.33 2.44 -28.00
CA GLU A 250 10.34 2.19 -26.96
C GLU A 250 10.41 3.30 -25.90
N ALA A 251 9.97 4.52 -26.23
CA ALA A 251 9.93 5.67 -25.32
C ALA A 251 8.54 5.86 -24.66
N GLY A 252 7.65 4.88 -24.79
CA GLY A 252 6.30 4.92 -24.22
C GLY A 252 5.22 5.47 -25.16
N GLY A 253 5.55 5.80 -26.42
CA GLY A 253 4.58 6.16 -27.45
C GLY A 253 3.56 7.22 -27.00
N SER A 254 2.29 6.99 -27.34
CA SER A 254 1.14 7.85 -27.03
C SER A 254 0.98 8.18 -25.54
N MET A 255 1.45 7.30 -24.66
CA MET A 255 1.33 7.43 -23.21
C MET A 255 2.19 8.58 -22.68
N ALA A 256 3.33 8.87 -23.31
CA ALA A 256 4.19 9.99 -22.94
C ALA A 256 3.53 11.36 -23.21
N ILE A 257 2.52 11.42 -24.08
CA ILE A 257 1.75 12.64 -24.37
C ILE A 257 0.57 12.80 -23.39
N LEU A 258 0.04 11.67 -22.90
CA LEU A 258 -1.16 11.60 -22.04
C LEU A 258 -0.86 11.53 -20.54
N SER A 259 0.41 11.43 -20.14
CA SER A 259 0.79 11.53 -18.72
C SER A 259 0.29 12.87 -18.19
N GLN A 260 -0.68 12.83 -17.27
CA GLN A 260 -1.26 14.00 -16.62
C GLN A 260 -0.18 14.72 -15.82
N ASN A 261 0.62 15.53 -16.51
CA ASN A 261 1.61 16.37 -15.89
C ASN A 261 0.84 17.41 -15.08
N THR A 262 1.12 17.48 -13.78
CA THR A 262 0.51 18.47 -12.90
C THR A 262 0.71 19.88 -13.47
N PRO A 263 -0.19 20.85 -13.21
CA PRO A 263 -0.07 22.21 -13.74
C PRO A 263 1.31 22.85 -13.49
N GLU A 264 1.96 22.47 -12.39
CA GLU A 264 3.33 22.87 -12.04
C GLU A 264 4.40 22.34 -13.00
N GLN A 265 4.27 21.11 -13.49
CA GLN A 265 5.22 20.52 -14.45
C GLN A 265 5.08 21.13 -15.84
N VAL A 266 3.86 21.50 -16.25
CA VAL A 266 3.61 22.20 -17.52
C VAL A 266 4.16 23.62 -17.48
N ALA A 267 4.01 24.34 -16.36
CA ALA A 267 4.61 25.65 -16.17
C ALA A 267 6.15 25.60 -16.17
N ALA A 268 6.74 24.58 -15.54
CA ALA A 268 8.18 24.36 -15.52
C ALA A 268 8.74 24.03 -16.92
N GLU A 269 8.06 23.20 -17.70
CA GLU A 269 8.45 22.93 -19.08
C GLU A 269 8.32 24.14 -20.00
N LEU A 270 7.25 24.93 -19.87
CA LEU A 270 7.07 26.16 -20.64
C LEU A 270 8.12 27.22 -20.29
N ALA A 271 8.47 27.34 -19.00
CA ALA A 271 9.57 28.20 -18.55
C ALA A 271 10.92 27.71 -19.10
N ALA A 272 11.20 26.41 -19.04
CA ALA A 272 12.43 25.83 -19.60
C ALA A 272 12.51 25.96 -21.13
N LYS A 273 11.37 25.90 -21.83
CA LYS A 273 11.28 26.14 -23.28
C LYS A 273 11.47 27.62 -23.62
N MET A 274 10.98 28.56 -22.78
CA MET A 274 11.23 30.01 -22.91
C MET A 274 12.70 30.37 -22.67
N GLU A 275 13.34 29.83 -21.63
CA GLU A 275 14.77 30.03 -21.34
C GLU A 275 15.65 29.54 -22.50
N LYS A 276 15.41 28.32 -22.99
CA LYS A 276 16.14 27.76 -24.15
C LYS A 276 15.91 28.57 -25.44
N ALA A 277 14.78 29.26 -25.57
CA ALA A 277 14.49 30.13 -26.72
C ALA A 277 15.20 31.49 -26.62
N LEU A 278 15.39 32.02 -25.39
CA LEU A 278 16.16 33.23 -25.12
C LEU A 278 17.67 32.97 -25.33
N GLU A 279 18.20 31.83 -24.85
CA GLU A 279 19.60 31.45 -25.06
C GLU A 279 19.95 31.26 -26.55
N LYS A 280 19.02 30.72 -27.34
CA LYS A 280 19.19 30.60 -28.81
C LYS A 280 19.15 31.94 -29.53
N LYS A 281 18.46 32.95 -29.00
CA LYS A 281 18.47 34.32 -29.53
C LYS A 281 19.75 35.07 -29.16
N ASP A 282 20.22 34.94 -27.92
CA ASP A 282 21.48 35.55 -27.46
C ASP A 282 22.72 34.97 -28.16
N GLN A 283 22.69 33.69 -28.56
CA GLN A 283 23.74 33.09 -29.38
C GLN A 283 23.70 33.51 -30.85
N LYS A 284 22.54 33.91 -31.37
CA LYS A 284 22.37 34.42 -32.75
C LYS A 284 22.84 35.88 -32.86
N ASP A 285 22.55 36.71 -31.87
CA ASP A 285 22.98 38.11 -31.83
C ASP A 285 24.49 38.29 -31.56
N LYS A 286 25.16 37.31 -30.92
CA LYS A 286 26.63 37.28 -30.80
C LYS A 286 27.36 36.80 -32.06
N LYS A 287 26.67 36.10 -32.98
CA LYS A 287 27.27 35.57 -34.23
C LYS A 287 27.17 36.55 -35.41
N GLU A 288 26.31 37.57 -35.33
CA GLU A 288 26.17 38.61 -36.38
C GLU A 288 27.00 39.90 -36.15
N LYS A 289 27.76 40.02 -35.05
CA LYS A 289 28.66 41.18 -34.81
C LYS A 289 30.16 40.94 -35.08
N GLY A 290 30.52 39.77 -35.62
CA GLY A 290 31.91 39.39 -35.89
C GLY A 290 32.15 38.95 -37.34
N GLY A 291 31.84 39.81 -38.32
CA GLY A 291 32.11 39.54 -39.73
C GLY A 291 31.71 40.69 -40.64
N GLU A 292 32.72 41.31 -41.26
CA GLU A 292 32.65 42.25 -42.40
C GLU A 292 32.20 43.71 -42.18
N LYS A 293 33.21 44.59 -42.07
CA LYS A 293 33.30 45.84 -42.87
C LYS A 293 34.75 46.38 -42.98
N GLU A 294 35.53 45.78 -43.87
CA GLU A 294 36.50 46.44 -44.79
C GLU A 294 35.91 46.15 -46.19
N LYS A 295 35.75 47.02 -47.20
CA LYS A 295 36.13 48.39 -47.53
C LYS A 295 35.07 48.91 -48.54
N SER A 296 34.63 50.15 -48.41
CA SER A 296 34.50 51.10 -49.53
C SER A 296 34.15 52.49 -49.02
N LYS A 297 35.09 53.44 -49.23
CA LYS A 297 34.88 54.88 -49.30
C LYS A 297 33.79 55.17 -50.36
N ASP A 298 32.96 56.20 -50.32
CA ASP A 298 33.31 57.61 -50.19
C ASP A 298 32.04 58.48 -50.05
N LYS A 299 32.19 59.66 -49.43
CA LYS A 299 31.31 60.87 -49.47
C LYS A 299 29.93 60.81 -48.76
N LYS A 300 29.39 61.85 -48.10
CA LYS A 300 29.81 63.18 -47.60
C LYS A 300 28.55 63.79 -46.91
N GLU A 301 28.72 64.49 -45.77
CA GLU A 301 27.78 65.49 -45.17
C GLU A 301 26.35 64.98 -44.78
N GLU A 302 25.63 65.46 -43.77
CA GLU A 302 25.66 66.62 -42.88
C GLU A 302 24.73 66.33 -41.68
N LYS A 303 25.01 66.93 -40.51
CA LYS A 303 24.08 67.54 -39.50
C LYS A 303 22.68 66.94 -39.29
N ALA A 304 22.06 66.98 -38.12
CA ALA A 304 22.34 67.40 -36.76
C ALA A 304 20.99 67.30 -36.02
N LYS A 305 21.05 67.37 -34.69
CA LYS A 305 19.99 67.81 -33.78
C LYS A 305 18.84 66.82 -33.54
N LYS A 306 18.18 66.79 -32.39
CA LYS A 306 18.35 67.35 -31.02
C LYS A 306 16.95 67.16 -30.43
N LYS A 307 16.86 66.71 -29.16
CA LYS A 307 15.80 67.09 -28.21
C LYS A 307 14.38 66.54 -28.49
N VAL A 308 13.49 66.31 -27.52
CA VAL A 308 13.53 66.28 -26.04
C VAL A 308 12.12 65.91 -25.58
N ARG A 309 12.01 65.37 -24.35
CA ARG A 309 10.81 65.39 -23.48
C ARG A 309 9.58 64.65 -24.01
N ALA A 310 8.61 64.21 -23.21
CA ALA A 310 8.27 64.37 -21.80
C ALA A 310 7.29 63.20 -21.52
N SER A 311 7.48 62.40 -20.47
CA SER A 311 6.89 62.58 -19.13
C SER A 311 5.37 62.44 -19.03
N CYS A 312 4.95 61.65 -18.05
CA CYS A 312 3.64 61.63 -17.36
C CYS A 312 2.45 61.15 -18.21
N SER A 313 1.43 60.49 -17.66
CA SER A 313 1.05 60.27 -16.27
C SER A 313 0.11 59.07 -16.15
N LYS A 314 -0.03 58.64 -14.90
CA LYS A 314 -1.04 57.76 -14.31
C LYS A 314 -2.47 58.09 -14.74
N ASN A 315 -3.34 57.07 -14.69
CA ASN A 315 -4.59 56.99 -13.90
C ASN A 315 -5.41 55.78 -14.42
N SER A 316 -5.64 54.74 -13.62
CA SER A 316 -6.73 54.61 -12.65
C SER A 316 -8.12 54.70 -13.30
N LEU A 317 -8.72 53.55 -13.62
CA LEU A 317 -9.87 52.97 -12.92
C LEU A 317 -10.17 51.59 -13.52
#